data_AF-A0A9D8THP6-F1
#
_entry.id   AF-A0A9D8THP6-F1
#
_cell.length_a   1.000
_cell.length_b   1.000
_cell.length_c   1.000
_cell.angle_alpha   90.00
_cell.angle_beta   90.00
_cell.angle_gamma   90.00
#
_symmetry.space_group_name_H-M   'P 1'
#
loop_
_entity.id
_entity.type
_entity.pdbx_description
1 polymer ?
#
loop_
_entity_poly.entity_id
_entity_poly.type
_entity_poly.pdbx_seq_one_letter_code
_entity_poly.pdbx_strand_id
1 'polypeptide(L)' 'VKRIGLEAYGLEIVENVPIETPTNPYNECYMHTKKTRMGHTLKNIK' A
#
# COMPACT_ATOMS: atom_id res chain seq x y z
N VAL A 1 6.45 -8.11 0.29
CA VAL A 1 5.28 -8.73 0.96
C VAL A 1 5.70 -10.12 1.44
N LYS A 2 5.39 -10.53 2.66
CA LYS A 2 5.78 -11.84 3.21
C LYS A 2 4.91 -12.98 2.63
N ARG A 3 4.87 -13.13 1.29
CA ARG A 3 4.04 -14.15 0.61
C ARG A 3 4.44 -15.57 0.99
N ILE A 4 5.74 -15.84 0.97
CA ILE A 4 6.35 -17.14 1.28
C ILE A 4 5.88 -17.68 2.64
N GLY A 5 5.67 -16.80 3.62
CA GLY A 5 5.19 -17.20 4.95
C GLY A 5 3.74 -17.68 4.95
N LEU A 6 2.87 -17.06 4.15
CA LEU A 6 1.45 -17.45 4.04
C LEU A 6 1.28 -18.72 3.21
N GLU A 7 2.07 -18.86 2.14
CA GLU A 7 2.10 -20.06 1.30
C GLU A 7 2.49 -21.31 2.10
N ALA A 8 3.39 -21.20 3.07
CA ALA A 8 3.78 -22.30 3.96
C ALA A 8 2.64 -22.79 4.88
N TYR A 9 1.61 -21.97 5.12
CA TYR A 9 0.38 -22.36 5.83
C TYR A 9 -0.70 -22.91 4.89
N GLY A 10 -0.40 -23.09 3.60
CA GLY A 10 -1.38 -23.52 2.58
C GLY A 10 -2.37 -22.42 2.17
N LEU A 11 -2.06 -21.15 2.45
CA LEU A 11 -2.90 -20.02 2.07
C LEU A 11 -2.45 -19.45 0.72
N GLU A 12 -3.38 -19.36 -0.23
CA GLU A 12 -3.16 -18.75 -1.54
C GLU A 12 -3.59 -17.27 -1.55
N ILE A 13 -2.76 -16.40 -2.13
CA ILE A 13 -3.09 -14.97 -2.30
C ILE A 13 -3.82 -14.81 -3.63
N VAL A 14 -5.14 -14.63 -3.57
CA VAL A 14 -6.00 -14.48 -4.76
C VAL A 14 -5.99 -13.06 -5.33
N GLU A 15 -5.90 -12.03 -4.50
CA GLU A 15 -5.90 -10.63 -4.94
C GLU A 15 -5.24 -9.70 -3.92
N ASN A 16 -4.99 -8.45 -4.32
CA ASN A 16 -4.52 -7.39 -3.44
C ASN A 16 -5.52 -6.23 -3.43
N VAL A 17 -6.27 -6.12 -2.34
CA VAL A 17 -7.21 -5.00 -2.12
C VAL A 17 -6.45 -3.83 -1.47
N PRO A 18 -6.38 -2.66 -2.13
CA PRO A 18 -5.68 -1.51 -1.57
C PRO A 18 -6.43 -0.98 -0.35
N ILE A 19 -5.70 -0.76 0.74
CA ILE A 19 -6.22 -0.12 1.96
C ILE A 19 -5.70 1.32 1.96
N GLU A 20 -6.54 2.25 1.52
CA GLU A 20 -6.21 3.67 1.40
C GLU A 20 -7.15 4.52 2.26
N THR A 21 -6.60 5.53 2.92
CA THR A 21 -7.35 6.52 3.70
C THR A 21 -7.16 7.90 3.09
N PRO A 22 -8.15 8.82 3.23
CA PRO A 22 -8.01 10.18 2.74
C PRO A 22 -6.86 10.91 3.46
N THR A 23 -6.13 11.73 2.71
CA THR A 23 -5.11 12.61 3.28
C THR A 23 -5.74 13.67 4.17
N ASN A 24 -4.96 14.09 5.16
CA ASN A 24 -5.21 15.27 5.97
C ASN A 24 -4.10 16.30 5.72
N PRO A 25 -4.28 17.56 6.13
CA PRO A 25 -3.30 18.62 5.89
C PRO A 25 -1.90 18.34 6.45
N TYR A 26 -1.80 17.51 7.49
CA TYR A 26 -0.53 17.19 8.14
C TYR A 26 0.25 16.07 7.43
N ASN A 27 -0.44 15.16 6.74
CA ASN A 27 0.18 13.99 6.11
C ASN A 27 0.25 14.07 4.58
N GLU A 28 -0.28 15.12 3.96
CA GLU A 28 -0.31 15.30 2.51
C GLU A 28 1.07 15.17 1.85
N CYS A 29 2.06 15.91 2.36
CA CYS A 29 3.44 15.89 1.83
C CYS A 29 4.07 14.49 1.95
N TYR A 30 3.82 13.80 3.06
CA TYR A 30 4.34 12.47 3.29
C TYR A 30 3.70 11.44 2.35
N MET A 31 2.38 11.50 2.16
CA MET A 31 1.66 10.61 1.26
C MET A 31 2.05 10.85 -0.20
N HIS A 32 2.28 12.11 -0.59
CA HIS A 32 2.81 12.43 -1.91
C HIS A 32 4.23 11.85 -2.11
N THR A 33 5.11 11.98 -1.11
CA THR A 33 6.46 11.40 -1.15
C THR A 33 6.43 9.87 -1.27
N LYS A 34 5.50 9.21 -0.55
CA LYS A 34 5.30 7.77 -0.65
C LYS A 34 4.97 7.35 -2.09
N LYS A 35 4.08 8.10 -2.75
CA LYS A 35 3.67 7.84 -4.13
C LYS A 35 4.81 8.09 -5.12
N THR A 36 5.48 9.24 -5.04
CA THR A 36 6.40 9.69 -6.10
C THR A 36 7.81 9.15 -5.95
N ARG A 37 8.30 8.96 -4.72
CA ARG A 37 9.73 8.65 -4.47
C ARG A 37 9.96 7.27 -3.88
N MET A 38 9.01 6.73 -3.12
CA MET A 38 9.19 5.47 -2.38
C MET A 38 8.54 4.25 -3.06
N GLY A 39 7.99 4.42 -4.26
CA GLY A 39 7.43 3.32 -5.05
C GLY A 39 6.13 2.76 -4.49
N HIS A 40 5.41 3.49 -3.64
CA HIS A 40 4.08 3.06 -3.19
C HIS A 40 3.03 3.34 -4.28
N THR A 41 2.22 2.34 -4.57
CA THR A 41 1.03 2.50 -5.41
C THR A 41 -0.12 3.04 -4.55
N LEU A 42 -0.38 4.35 -4.64
CA LEU A 42 -1.49 5.02 -3.96
C LEU A 42 -2.40 5.68 -5.01
N LYS A 43 -3.66 5.26 -5.08
CA LYS A 43 -4.63 5.73 -6.09
C LYS A 43 -5.28 7.06 -5.68
N ASN A 44 -5.49 7.27 -4.39
CA ASN A 44 -6.23 8.41 -3.85
C ASN A 44 -5.37 9.64 -3.56
N ILE A 45 -4.06 9.56 -3.79
CA ILE A 45 -3.11 10.66 -3.60
C ILE A 45 -2.82 11.30 -4.95
N LYS A 46 -2.86 12.64 -5.04
CA LYS A 46 -2.51 13.37 -6.26
C LYS A 46 -1.01 13.29 -6.56
#